data_AF-A0A8J3AA77-F1
#
_entry.id   AF-A0A8J3AA77-F1
#
_cell.length_a   1.000
_cell.length_b   1.000
_cell.length_c   1.000
_cell.angle_alpha   90.00
_cell.angle_beta   90.00
_cell.angle_gamma   90.00
#
_symmetry.space_group_name_H-M   'P 1'
#
loop_
_entity.id
_entity.type
_entity.pdbx_description
1 polymer ?
#
loop_
_entity_poly.entity_id
_entity_poly.type
_entity_poly.pdbx_seq_one_letter_code
_entity_poly.pdbx_strand_id
1 'polypeptide(L)'
;MADQTDCRPPAPTTPTDADAPAGPRLVGVLLLALAALAAGLAVAAVGVSHGLDGGSAASANLVEAPHHAASGIEAASGYAVWEYNDDGRPIRWDPCTPIDLVVAREGAPAGAEDDLERAVTAIADATGLTLRVIGEADERPAGRRPPYQPERYGPRWAPVLVAWATPHENGLSLRDTDRGLAVPVAVGRPGERVYVTGQVVLNRDRDDLRSGFRDRADAWGATILHELGHLVGLAHVTAEDQLMSVHPGQGPVVLGAGDRAGLAAVGADHGCLEVPLPRPVEVGDPVGP
;
A
#
# COMPACT_ATOMS: atom_id res chain seq x y z
N MET A 1 -63.13 42.17 26.07
CA MET A 1 -63.97 41.07 26.56
C MET A 1 -63.13 39.81 26.54
N ALA A 2 -62.86 39.28 27.73
CA ALA A 2 -62.22 37.98 27.97
C ALA A 2 -63.20 36.84 27.63
N ASP A 3 -62.71 35.61 27.41
CA ASP A 3 -62.77 34.59 28.46
C ASP A 3 -62.03 33.28 28.08
N GLN A 4 -61.46 32.65 29.10
CA GLN A 4 -60.82 31.33 29.13
C GLN A 4 -61.81 30.30 29.70
N THR A 5 -61.75 29.03 29.27
CA THR A 5 -62.06 27.83 30.10
C THR A 5 -61.68 26.59 29.28
N ASP A 6 -60.59 25.86 29.55
CA ASP A 6 -60.26 24.95 30.67
C ASP A 6 -61.05 23.61 30.66
N CYS A 7 -60.33 22.48 30.52
CA CYS A 7 -60.48 21.27 31.36
C CYS A 7 -59.65 20.05 30.87
N ARG A 8 -58.73 19.65 31.75
CA ARG A 8 -58.06 18.37 32.07
C ARG A 8 -58.36 17.01 31.35
N PRO A 9 -57.42 16.03 31.46
CA PRO A 9 -57.44 14.70 30.81
C PRO A 9 -57.95 13.56 31.71
N PRO A 10 -58.18 12.34 31.16
CA PRO A 10 -58.27 11.12 31.96
C PRO A 10 -56.94 10.35 32.08
N ALA A 11 -56.76 9.71 33.24
CA ALA A 11 -55.73 8.70 33.56
C ALA A 11 -56.40 7.29 33.65
N PRO A 12 -55.76 6.22 34.19
CA PRO A 12 -55.15 5.12 33.44
C PRO A 12 -55.79 3.73 33.71
N THR A 13 -55.36 2.69 32.99
CA THR A 13 -55.57 1.28 33.39
C THR A 13 -54.26 0.51 33.41
N THR A 14 -54.02 -0.15 34.54
CA THR A 14 -52.88 -1.01 34.92
C THR A 14 -52.88 -2.38 34.23
N PRO A 15 -51.70 -3.04 34.21
CA PRO A 15 -51.63 -4.42 34.67
C PRO A 15 -50.63 -4.61 35.82
N THR A 16 -50.98 -5.56 36.67
CA THR A 16 -50.44 -5.90 37.99
C THR A 16 -49.06 -6.56 37.97
N ASP A 17 -48.30 -6.24 39.02
CA ASP A 17 -47.00 -6.77 39.46
C ASP A 17 -46.93 -8.28 39.69
N ALA A 18 -45.69 -8.81 39.59
CA ALA A 18 -44.97 -9.56 40.63
C ALA A 18 -43.85 -10.38 39.96
N ASP A 19 -42.63 -10.55 40.48
CA ASP A 19 -41.87 -9.92 41.55
C ASP A 19 -40.43 -10.43 41.36
N ALA A 20 -39.44 -9.57 41.59
CA ALA A 20 -38.05 -9.96 41.81
C ALA A 20 -37.76 -10.02 43.31
N PRO A 21 -36.61 -10.58 43.74
CA PRO A 21 -35.94 -9.97 44.88
C PRO A 21 -34.42 -9.76 44.70
N ALA A 22 -34.05 -8.49 44.91
CA ALA A 22 -32.97 -7.89 45.72
C ALA A 22 -31.59 -8.56 45.93
N GLY A 23 -30.52 -7.74 45.81
CA GLY A 23 -29.09 -7.99 46.16
C GLY A 23 -28.78 -7.99 47.67
N PRO A 24 -27.63 -7.49 48.21
CA PRO A 24 -26.41 -6.90 47.60
C PRO A 24 -25.03 -7.28 48.26
N ARG A 25 -23.92 -6.72 47.72
CA ARG A 25 -22.64 -6.22 48.33
C ARG A 25 -21.53 -7.12 48.97
N LEU A 26 -20.33 -6.96 48.37
CA LEU A 26 -18.95 -6.69 48.90
C LEU A 26 -18.18 -7.66 49.85
N VAL A 27 -16.97 -8.04 49.37
CA VAL A 27 -15.64 -8.23 50.02
C VAL A 27 -15.50 -9.14 51.25
N GLY A 28 -14.62 -10.14 51.14
CA GLY A 28 -14.07 -10.88 52.29
C GLY A 28 -12.98 -11.89 51.89
N VAL A 29 -11.81 -11.76 52.51
CA VAL A 29 -10.57 -12.53 52.34
C VAL A 29 -10.58 -13.80 53.23
N LEU A 30 -9.76 -14.80 52.86
CA LEU A 30 -8.96 -15.71 53.73
C LEU A 30 -9.29 -17.23 53.77
N LEU A 31 -8.32 -17.99 53.21
CA LEU A 31 -7.68 -19.27 53.61
C LEU A 31 -8.42 -20.33 54.45
N LEU A 32 -8.28 -21.60 54.02
CA LEU A 32 -7.69 -22.78 54.73
C LEU A 32 -8.08 -24.05 53.94
N ALA A 33 -7.14 -24.68 53.23
CA ALA A 33 -6.20 -25.73 53.67
C ALA A 33 -6.85 -27.12 53.85
N LEU A 34 -6.32 -28.11 53.12
CA LEU A 34 -6.03 -29.46 53.63
C LEU A 34 -4.99 -30.14 52.73
N ALA A 35 -3.98 -30.69 53.39
CA ALA A 35 -2.72 -31.19 52.86
C ALA A 35 -2.65 -32.72 52.90
N ALA A 36 -1.78 -33.33 52.10
CA ALA A 36 -1.03 -34.52 52.50
C ALA A 36 0.28 -34.67 51.69
N LEU A 37 1.37 -34.85 52.44
CA LEU A 37 2.78 -34.93 52.06
C LEU A 37 3.23 -36.35 51.65
N ALA A 38 4.37 -36.41 50.93
CA ALA A 38 5.58 -37.22 51.17
C ALA A 38 6.20 -37.68 49.83
N ALA A 39 7.50 -37.77 49.59
CA ALA A 39 8.74 -37.44 50.30
C ALA A 39 9.86 -37.39 49.24
N GLY A 40 10.95 -36.67 49.52
CA GLY A 40 12.04 -36.44 48.58
C GLY A 40 12.96 -37.63 48.32
N LEU A 41 13.68 -37.55 47.20
CA LEU A 41 14.99 -38.16 47.02
C LEU A 41 15.84 -37.23 46.14
N ALA A 42 16.98 -36.78 46.67
CA ALA A 42 18.00 -36.11 45.91
C ALA A 42 18.86 -37.15 45.18
N VAL A 43 19.05 -36.98 43.87
CA VAL A 43 20.15 -37.59 43.12
C VAL A 43 20.76 -36.50 42.25
N ALA A 44 22.01 -36.17 42.53
CA ALA A 44 22.87 -35.41 41.63
C ALA A 44 23.50 -36.38 40.63
N ALA A 45 23.41 -36.10 39.32
CA ALA A 45 24.40 -36.53 38.32
C ALA A 45 24.03 -36.11 36.88
N VAL A 46 24.98 -35.37 36.28
CA VAL A 46 25.43 -35.45 34.88
C VAL A 46 24.55 -34.81 33.80
N GLY A 47 25.12 -33.76 33.18
CA GLY A 47 24.57 -33.10 32.01
C GLY A 47 24.65 -33.95 30.75
N VAL A 48 23.64 -33.75 29.89
CA VAL A 48 23.78 -33.86 28.44
C VAL A 48 22.96 -32.73 27.84
N SER A 49 23.65 -31.71 27.34
CA SER A 49 23.09 -30.71 26.44
C SER A 49 22.70 -31.40 25.13
N HIS A 50 21.42 -31.74 24.97
CA HIS A 50 20.87 -32.04 23.66
C HIS A 50 20.55 -30.71 22.98
N GLY A 51 21.50 -30.24 22.17
CA GLY A 51 21.23 -29.26 21.13
C GLY A 51 20.20 -29.84 20.17
N LEU A 52 18.99 -29.28 20.22
CA LEU A 52 18.06 -29.37 19.11
C LEU A 52 18.22 -28.06 18.34
N ASP A 53 19.19 -28.08 17.42
CA ASP A 53 19.26 -27.13 16.32
C ASP A 53 18.04 -27.35 15.41
N GLY A 54 16.91 -26.80 15.83
CA GLY A 54 15.78 -26.52 14.96
C GLY A 54 16.14 -25.32 14.11
N GLY A 55 16.89 -25.57 13.03
CA GLY A 55 17.20 -24.57 12.02
C GLY A 55 15.92 -23.88 11.56
N SER A 56 15.78 -22.61 11.93
CA SER A 56 14.83 -21.69 11.33
C SER A 56 15.15 -21.65 9.84
N ALA A 57 14.30 -22.28 9.02
CA ALA A 57 14.34 -22.11 7.58
C ALA A 57 14.19 -20.62 7.30
N ALA A 58 15.25 -20.03 6.77
CA ALA A 58 15.35 -18.61 6.50
C ALA A 58 14.15 -18.12 5.68
N SER A 59 13.40 -17.16 6.25
CA SER A 59 12.42 -16.31 5.56
C SER A 59 13.11 -15.34 4.57
N ALA A 60 14.05 -15.82 3.77
CA ALA A 60 14.91 -15.00 2.92
C ALA A 60 14.31 -14.67 1.53
N ASN A 61 13.06 -15.07 1.27
CA ASN A 61 12.40 -14.91 -0.03
C ASN A 61 11.11 -14.08 0.01
N LEU A 62 10.82 -13.42 1.13
CA LEU A 62 9.68 -12.51 1.23
C LEU A 62 10.16 -11.10 0.85
N VAL A 63 9.53 -10.52 -0.17
CA VAL A 63 9.54 -9.07 -0.36
C VAL A 63 8.40 -8.51 0.46
N GLU A 64 8.74 -7.67 1.43
CA GLU A 64 7.75 -6.93 2.21
C GLU A 64 6.97 -6.00 1.28
N ALA A 65 5.64 -6.05 1.37
CA ALA A 65 4.79 -5.14 0.63
C ALA A 65 5.04 -3.70 1.10
N PRO A 66 4.92 -2.68 0.22
CA PRO A 66 5.09 -1.30 0.65
C PRO A 66 4.13 -0.98 1.80
N HIS A 67 4.67 -0.34 2.84
CA HIS A 67 3.91 0.08 3.99
C HIS A 67 2.93 1.20 3.60
N HIS A 68 1.63 0.98 3.81
CA HIS A 68 0.64 2.06 3.80
C HIS A 68 0.72 2.88 5.10
N ALA A 69 1.86 3.53 5.38
CA ALA A 69 1.90 4.71 6.27
C ALA A 69 3.32 5.27 6.42
N ALA A 70 3.49 6.52 5.98
CA ALA A 70 3.87 7.60 6.91
C ALA A 70 3.40 8.93 6.33
N SER A 71 2.44 9.55 7.00
CA SER A 71 2.11 10.96 6.83
C SER A 71 3.39 11.80 6.89
N GLY A 72 3.53 12.68 5.89
CA GLY A 72 4.32 13.89 5.87
C GLY A 72 5.44 13.99 6.90
N ILE A 73 6.62 13.47 6.55
CA ILE A 73 7.83 14.24 6.86
C ILE A 73 7.88 15.29 5.77
N GLU A 74 7.68 16.57 6.12
CA GLU A 74 8.17 17.64 5.26
C GLU A 74 9.68 17.42 5.12
N ALA A 75 10.09 16.71 4.08
CA ALA A 75 11.50 16.69 3.75
C ALA A 75 11.87 18.14 3.45
N ALA A 76 13.03 18.57 3.95
CA ALA A 76 13.53 19.92 3.69
C ALA A 76 13.62 20.28 2.19
N SER A 77 13.51 19.27 1.30
CA SER A 77 13.52 19.33 -0.15
C SER A 77 12.13 19.33 -0.83
N GLY A 78 11.03 19.26 -0.08
CA GLY A 78 9.66 19.31 -0.63
C GLY A 78 9.15 18.03 -1.30
N TYR A 79 9.84 16.90 -1.14
CA TYR A 79 9.46 15.59 -1.69
C TYR A 79 9.68 14.47 -0.67
N ALA A 80 9.03 13.32 -0.85
CA ALA A 80 9.30 12.12 -0.07
C ALA A 80 9.54 10.92 -1.00
N VAL A 81 10.22 9.89 -0.50
CA VAL A 81 10.41 8.59 -1.18
C VAL A 81 9.95 7.47 -0.26
N TRP A 82 9.50 6.36 -0.85
CA TRP A 82 8.91 5.24 -0.10
C TRP A 82 9.89 4.59 0.86
N GLU A 83 11.07 4.27 0.37
CA GLU A 83 12.00 3.39 1.08
C GLU A 83 13.45 3.78 0.80
N TYR A 84 14.30 3.51 1.78
CA TYR A 84 15.74 3.74 1.72
C TYR A 84 16.48 2.42 1.94
N ASN A 85 17.66 2.32 1.34
CA ASN A 85 18.66 1.32 1.66
C ASN A 85 19.46 1.74 2.91
N ASP A 86 20.21 0.81 3.50
CA ASP A 86 20.97 1.03 4.75
C ASP A 86 22.05 2.11 4.61
N ASP A 87 22.50 2.36 3.38
CA ASP A 87 23.44 3.43 3.05
C ASP A 87 22.78 4.81 2.89
N GLY A 88 21.48 4.91 3.17
CA GLY A 88 20.70 6.15 3.14
C GLY A 88 20.30 6.60 1.75
N ARG A 89 20.60 5.84 0.68
CA ARG A 89 20.09 6.15 -0.66
C ARG A 89 18.67 5.63 -0.85
N PRO A 90 17.80 6.34 -1.57
CA PRO A 90 16.47 5.82 -1.92
C PRO A 90 16.59 4.49 -2.67
N ILE A 91 15.65 3.58 -2.41
CA ILE A 91 15.41 2.47 -3.33
C ILE A 91 14.90 3.07 -4.65
N ARG A 92 15.48 2.66 -5.77
CA ARG A 92 15.16 3.18 -7.10
C ARG A 92 15.28 2.08 -8.15
N TRP A 93 14.92 2.43 -9.38
CA TRP A 93 15.13 1.59 -10.55
C TRP A 93 16.58 1.70 -11.07
N ASP A 94 17.05 0.65 -11.73
CA ASP A 94 18.29 0.72 -12.52
C ASP A 94 18.05 1.54 -13.80
N PRO A 95 18.71 2.70 -13.99
CA PRO A 95 18.51 3.52 -15.18
C PRO A 95 19.10 2.92 -16.46
N CYS A 96 19.96 1.92 -16.33
CA CYS A 96 20.66 1.31 -17.46
C CYS A 96 19.86 0.18 -18.11
N THR A 97 18.72 -0.20 -17.51
CA THR A 97 17.78 -1.17 -18.04
C THR A 97 16.43 -0.48 -18.24
N PRO A 98 15.80 -0.57 -19.44
CA PRO A 98 14.49 0.02 -19.62
C PRO A 98 13.42 -0.65 -18.74
N ILE A 99 12.50 0.16 -18.22
CA ILE A 99 11.32 -0.28 -17.49
C ILE A 99 10.24 -0.59 -18.52
N ASP A 100 9.91 -1.87 -18.69
CA ASP A 100 8.84 -2.31 -19.57
C ASP A 100 7.49 -2.25 -18.86
N LEU A 101 6.49 -1.67 -19.54
CA LEU A 101 5.10 -1.60 -19.11
C LEU A 101 4.22 -2.41 -20.08
N VAL A 102 3.34 -3.23 -19.53
CA VAL A 102 2.25 -3.89 -20.25
C VAL A 102 0.91 -3.39 -19.77
N VAL A 103 -0.08 -3.34 -20.66
CA VAL A 103 -1.38 -2.73 -20.37
C VAL A 103 -2.50 -3.76 -20.42
N ALA A 104 -3.20 -3.95 -19.30
CA ALA A 104 -4.45 -4.69 -19.26
C ALA A 104 -5.60 -3.72 -19.55
N ARG A 105 -6.13 -3.76 -20.78
CA ARG A 105 -7.14 -2.80 -21.28
C ARG A 105 -8.55 -3.03 -20.76
N GLU A 106 -8.82 -4.17 -20.13
CA GLU A 106 -10.15 -4.46 -19.61
C GLU A 106 -10.58 -3.39 -18.60
N GLY A 107 -11.70 -2.72 -18.87
CA GLY A 107 -12.22 -1.65 -18.01
C GLY A 107 -11.53 -0.30 -18.16
N ALA A 108 -10.57 -0.15 -19.09
CA ALA A 108 -9.97 1.15 -19.38
C ALA A 108 -10.99 2.12 -20.00
N PRO A 109 -11.05 3.39 -19.56
CA PRO A 109 -11.91 4.40 -20.14
C PRO A 109 -11.40 4.82 -21.54
N ALA A 110 -12.28 5.45 -22.33
CA ALA A 110 -11.87 6.07 -23.58
C ALA A 110 -10.77 7.13 -23.33
N GLY A 111 -9.72 7.11 -24.16
CA GLY A 111 -8.56 8.01 -24.02
C GLY A 111 -7.50 7.56 -23.01
N ALA A 112 -7.67 6.39 -22.37
CA ALA A 112 -6.71 5.86 -21.41
C ALA A 112 -5.29 5.68 -21.98
N GLU A 113 -5.17 5.25 -23.23
CA GLU A 113 -3.87 5.08 -23.90
C GLU A 113 -3.14 6.41 -24.09
N ASP A 114 -3.82 7.40 -24.66
CA ASP A 114 -3.26 8.75 -24.83
C ASP A 114 -2.85 9.35 -23.48
N ASP A 115 -3.66 9.14 -22.45
CA ASP A 115 -3.36 9.63 -21.10
C ASP A 115 -2.14 8.92 -20.48
N LEU A 116 -2.04 7.60 -20.67
CA LEU A 116 -0.90 6.79 -20.21
C LEU A 116 0.39 7.17 -20.94
N GLU A 117 0.38 7.27 -22.27
CA GLU A 117 1.57 7.63 -23.06
C GLU A 117 2.14 8.99 -22.65
N ARG A 118 1.26 9.97 -22.42
CA ARG A 118 1.66 11.30 -21.95
C ARG A 118 2.24 11.26 -20.54
N ALA A 119 1.64 10.50 -19.63
CA ALA A 119 2.13 10.36 -18.25
C ALA A 119 3.49 9.64 -18.22
N VAL A 120 3.65 8.57 -19.00
CA VAL A 120 4.91 7.85 -19.16
C VAL A 120 6.01 8.77 -19.70
N THR A 121 5.69 9.58 -20.71
CA THR A 121 6.63 10.58 -21.26
C THR A 121 7.06 11.58 -20.19
N ALA A 122 6.11 12.14 -19.43
CA ALA A 122 6.42 13.11 -18.37
C ALA A 122 7.32 12.52 -17.26
N ILE A 123 7.12 11.25 -16.90
CA ILE A 123 7.97 10.56 -15.91
C ILE A 123 9.35 10.27 -16.50
N ALA A 124 9.43 9.78 -17.74
CA ALA A 124 10.71 9.56 -18.41
C ALA A 124 11.53 10.85 -18.49
N ASP A 125 10.91 11.97 -18.89
CA ASP A 125 11.55 13.28 -18.98
C ASP A 125 12.04 13.79 -17.62
N ALA A 126 11.26 13.60 -16.55
CA ALA A 126 11.59 14.11 -15.22
C ALA A 126 12.61 13.24 -14.45
N THR A 127 12.71 11.95 -14.79
CA THR A 127 13.62 11.00 -14.12
C THR A 127 14.87 10.69 -14.93
N GLY A 128 14.83 10.89 -16.26
CA GLY A 128 15.84 10.38 -17.19
C GLY A 128 15.80 8.86 -17.39
N LEU A 129 14.82 8.16 -16.80
CA LEU A 129 14.64 6.71 -16.97
C LEU A 129 14.02 6.41 -18.35
N THR A 130 14.32 5.22 -18.89
CA THR A 130 13.66 4.75 -20.11
C THR A 130 12.45 3.89 -19.75
N LEU A 131 11.24 4.43 -19.94
CA LEU A 131 9.98 3.69 -19.78
C LEU A 131 9.42 3.32 -21.16
N ARG A 132 8.98 2.08 -21.35
CA ARG A 132 8.45 1.59 -22.64
C ARG A 132 7.14 0.84 -22.44
N VAL A 133 6.05 1.35 -23.02
CA VAL A 133 4.82 0.55 -23.20
C VAL A 133 5.08 -0.45 -24.32
N ILE A 134 5.15 -1.73 -23.99
CA ILE A 134 5.55 -2.80 -24.93
C ILE A 134 4.38 -3.59 -25.51
N GLY A 135 3.16 -3.34 -25.05
CA GLY A 135 1.95 -3.96 -25.58
C GLY A 135 0.90 -4.23 -24.53
N GLU A 136 -0.13 -4.96 -24.95
CA GLU A 136 -1.23 -5.39 -24.09
C GLU A 136 -0.89 -6.68 -23.35
N ALA A 137 -1.57 -6.91 -22.23
CA ALA A 137 -1.49 -8.17 -21.49
C ALA A 137 -2.87 -8.61 -21.00
N ASP A 138 -3.15 -9.90 -21.14
CA ASP A 138 -4.29 -10.59 -20.52
C ASP A 138 -4.03 -10.93 -19.04
N GLU A 139 -3.30 -10.05 -18.35
CA GLU A 139 -2.99 -10.17 -16.92
C GLU A 139 -3.95 -9.34 -16.10
N ARG A 140 -4.60 -9.96 -15.09
CA ARG A 140 -5.38 -9.22 -14.11
C ARG A 140 -4.48 -8.78 -12.94
N PRO A 141 -4.66 -7.56 -12.41
CA PRO A 141 -3.92 -7.12 -11.24
C PRO A 141 -4.33 -7.94 -10.01
N ALA A 142 -3.42 -8.11 -9.05
CA ALA A 142 -3.66 -8.86 -7.83
C ALA A 142 -2.81 -8.31 -6.68
N GLY A 143 -3.30 -8.41 -5.44
CA GLY A 143 -2.56 -7.92 -4.26
C GLY A 143 -1.21 -8.63 -4.06
N ARG A 144 -1.11 -9.90 -4.45
CA ARG A 144 0.13 -10.70 -4.41
C ARG A 144 0.59 -11.09 -5.82
N ARG A 145 0.70 -10.11 -6.72
CA ARG A 145 1.19 -10.33 -8.08
C ARG A 145 2.65 -10.83 -8.01
N PRO A 146 2.98 -12.03 -8.51
CA PRO A 146 4.35 -12.52 -8.50
C PRO A 146 5.26 -11.65 -9.39
N PRO A 147 6.45 -11.26 -8.90
CA PRO A 147 7.38 -10.44 -9.67
C PRO A 147 8.05 -11.21 -10.81
N TYR A 148 8.04 -12.54 -10.76
CA TYR A 148 8.61 -13.43 -11.76
C TYR A 148 7.54 -14.37 -12.29
N GLN A 149 7.21 -14.26 -13.58
CA GLN A 149 6.15 -15.03 -14.24
C GLN A 149 6.67 -15.62 -15.57
N PRO A 150 7.52 -16.65 -15.52
CA PRO A 150 8.23 -17.15 -16.69
C PRO A 150 7.31 -17.76 -17.75
N GLU A 151 6.18 -18.32 -17.36
CA GLU A 151 5.19 -18.90 -18.27
C GLU A 151 4.53 -17.83 -19.16
N ARG A 152 4.45 -16.58 -18.68
CA ARG A 152 3.83 -15.47 -19.40
C ARG A 152 4.85 -14.55 -20.06
N TYR A 153 5.90 -14.17 -19.32
CA TYR A 153 6.83 -13.14 -19.76
C TYR A 153 8.22 -13.68 -20.11
N GLY A 154 8.45 -14.99 -20.00
CA GLY A 154 9.77 -15.60 -20.16
C GLY A 154 10.67 -15.38 -18.95
N PRO A 155 11.95 -15.82 -18.99
CA PRO A 155 12.86 -15.80 -17.84
C PRO A 155 13.39 -14.38 -17.52
N ARG A 156 12.48 -13.46 -17.20
CA ARG A 156 12.72 -12.07 -16.82
C ARG A 156 11.82 -11.66 -15.65
N TRP A 157 12.17 -10.59 -14.96
CA TRP A 157 11.22 -9.91 -14.09
C TRP A 157 10.00 -9.51 -14.92
N ALA A 158 8.80 -9.74 -14.39
CA ALA A 158 7.57 -9.39 -15.06
C ALA A 158 7.58 -7.88 -15.37
N PRO A 159 7.13 -7.44 -16.55
CA PRO A 159 6.93 -6.01 -16.81
C PRO A 159 6.01 -5.39 -15.77
N VAL A 160 6.10 -4.07 -15.61
CA VAL A 160 5.12 -3.31 -14.83
C VAL A 160 3.74 -3.49 -15.48
N LEU A 161 2.76 -3.90 -14.69
CA LEU A 161 1.38 -3.99 -15.16
C LEU A 161 0.67 -2.65 -14.95
N VAL A 162 0.08 -2.08 -15.99
CA VAL A 162 -0.91 -0.99 -15.87
C VAL A 162 -2.28 -1.58 -16.12
N ALA A 163 -3.19 -1.46 -15.16
CA ALA A 163 -4.51 -2.09 -15.25
C ALA A 163 -5.61 -1.23 -14.66
N TRP A 164 -6.83 -1.41 -15.17
CA TRP A 164 -8.06 -0.83 -14.63
C TRP A 164 -8.85 -1.92 -13.92
N ALA A 165 -9.16 -1.74 -12.64
CA ALA A 165 -9.82 -2.75 -11.83
C ALA A 165 -10.81 -2.12 -10.85
N THR A 166 -11.75 -2.92 -10.35
CA THR A 166 -12.58 -2.52 -9.21
C THR A 166 -11.85 -2.76 -7.88
N PRO A 167 -12.16 -1.99 -6.82
CA PRO A 167 -11.57 -2.11 -5.47
C PRO A 167 -11.55 -3.52 -4.87
N HIS A 168 -12.51 -4.36 -5.24
CA HIS A 168 -12.73 -5.67 -4.60
C HIS A 168 -12.18 -6.85 -5.40
N GLU A 169 -11.45 -6.60 -6.49
CA GLU A 169 -10.85 -7.66 -7.29
C GLU A 169 -9.55 -8.17 -6.69
N ASN A 170 -9.36 -9.50 -6.71
CA ASN A 170 -8.07 -10.19 -6.54
C ASN A 170 -7.22 -9.76 -5.32
N GLY A 171 -7.87 -9.38 -4.22
CA GLY A 171 -7.19 -9.01 -2.97
C GLY A 171 -6.36 -7.73 -3.08
N LEU A 172 -6.72 -6.81 -3.97
CA LEU A 172 -6.09 -5.49 -4.07
C LEU A 172 -6.35 -4.65 -2.81
N SER A 173 -5.35 -3.88 -2.38
CA SER A 173 -5.51 -2.82 -1.36
C SER A 173 -6.01 -1.51 -1.99
N LEU A 174 -7.03 -1.61 -2.84
CA LEU A 174 -7.66 -0.46 -3.49
C LEU A 174 -9.02 -0.23 -2.82
N ARG A 175 -9.30 0.99 -2.34
CA ARG A 175 -10.59 1.35 -1.74
C ARG A 175 -11.48 2.05 -2.75
N ASP A 176 -12.78 2.07 -2.50
CA ASP A 176 -13.77 2.77 -3.36
C ASP A 176 -13.45 4.25 -3.55
N THR A 177 -12.84 4.88 -2.54
CA THR A 177 -12.45 6.28 -2.58
C THR A 177 -11.16 6.54 -3.34
N ASP A 178 -10.33 5.52 -3.56
CA ASP A 178 -9.03 5.66 -4.19
C ASP A 178 -9.20 5.82 -5.71
N ARG A 179 -8.38 6.67 -6.32
CA ARG A 179 -8.34 6.86 -7.77
C ARG A 179 -7.42 5.85 -8.45
N GLY A 180 -6.37 5.46 -7.75
CA GLY A 180 -5.41 4.46 -8.18
C GLY A 180 -4.54 4.01 -7.02
N LEU A 181 -3.65 3.09 -7.34
CA LEU A 181 -2.65 2.53 -6.45
C LEU A 181 -1.46 2.07 -7.30
N ALA A 182 -0.25 2.49 -6.93
CA ALA A 182 0.98 1.88 -7.41
C ALA A 182 1.62 1.00 -6.34
N VAL A 183 2.08 -0.18 -6.76
CA VAL A 183 2.80 -1.13 -5.92
C VAL A 183 4.11 -1.47 -6.63
N PRO A 184 5.20 -0.70 -6.43
CA PRO A 184 6.51 -1.09 -6.90
C PRO A 184 7.04 -2.25 -6.06
N VAL A 185 7.82 -3.14 -6.69
CA VAL A 185 8.38 -4.33 -6.03
C VAL A 185 9.89 -4.24 -6.10
N ALA A 186 10.52 -4.17 -4.93
CA ALA A 186 11.96 -4.15 -4.77
C ALA A 186 12.49 -5.53 -4.36
N VAL A 187 13.58 -5.95 -4.97
CA VAL A 187 14.28 -7.20 -4.61
C VAL A 187 15.73 -6.90 -4.26
N GLY A 188 16.35 -7.77 -3.48
CA GLY A 188 17.74 -7.62 -3.07
C GLY A 188 17.98 -8.22 -1.70
N ARG A 189 19.12 -7.89 -1.12
CA ARG A 189 19.41 -8.24 0.28
C ARG A 189 18.73 -7.22 1.19
N PRO A 190 18.43 -7.55 2.45
CA PRO A 190 18.03 -6.53 3.42
C PRO A 190 19.03 -5.38 3.42
N GLY A 191 18.53 -4.14 3.35
CA GLY A 191 19.37 -2.94 3.28
C GLY A 191 19.97 -2.60 1.92
N GLU A 192 19.83 -3.47 0.91
CA GLU A 192 20.36 -3.28 -0.45
C GLU A 192 19.38 -3.86 -1.48
N ARG A 193 18.34 -3.07 -1.77
CA ARG A 193 17.25 -3.43 -2.68
C ARG A 193 17.15 -2.46 -3.87
N VAL A 194 16.57 -2.96 -4.95
CA VAL A 194 16.34 -2.26 -6.23
C VAL A 194 14.95 -2.62 -6.76
N TYR A 195 14.24 -1.65 -7.34
CA TYR A 195 12.96 -1.91 -7.99
C TYR A 195 13.16 -2.70 -9.29
N VAL A 196 12.34 -3.73 -9.51
CA VAL A 196 12.47 -4.63 -10.67
C VAL A 196 11.16 -4.85 -11.42
N THR A 197 10.03 -4.55 -10.79
CA THR A 197 8.69 -4.69 -11.36
C THR A 197 7.69 -3.92 -10.49
N GLY A 198 6.42 -3.96 -10.83
CA GLY A 198 5.35 -3.37 -10.05
C GLY A 198 4.01 -3.49 -10.76
N GLN A 199 3.01 -2.83 -10.20
CA GLN A 199 1.74 -2.61 -10.87
C GLN A 199 1.19 -1.23 -10.55
N VAL A 200 0.57 -0.60 -11.54
CA VAL A 200 -0.27 0.59 -11.40
C VAL A 200 -1.70 0.15 -11.66
N VAL A 201 -2.52 0.23 -10.63
CA VAL A 201 -3.91 -0.20 -10.65
C VAL A 201 -4.79 1.03 -10.52
N LEU A 202 -5.63 1.25 -11.51
CA LEU A 202 -6.50 2.42 -11.63
C LEU A 202 -7.93 2.00 -11.33
N ASN A 203 -8.60 2.74 -10.45
CA ASN A 203 -9.95 2.41 -10.03
C ASN A 203 -10.94 2.73 -11.16
N ARG A 204 -11.43 1.70 -11.86
CA ARG A 204 -12.33 1.91 -13.01
C ARG A 204 -13.74 2.35 -12.63
N ASP A 205 -14.11 2.26 -11.34
CA ASP A 205 -15.41 2.69 -10.85
C ASP A 205 -15.48 4.21 -10.60
N ARG A 206 -14.39 4.94 -10.84
CA ARG A 206 -14.34 6.40 -10.72
C ARG A 206 -15.09 7.08 -11.86
N ASP A 207 -16.29 7.55 -11.56
CA ASP A 207 -17.14 8.34 -12.46
C ASP A 207 -16.87 9.86 -12.39
N ASP A 208 -16.04 10.30 -11.46
CA ASP A 208 -15.59 11.68 -11.30
C ASP A 208 -14.40 12.03 -12.21
N LEU A 209 -13.69 11.04 -12.74
CA LEU A 209 -12.53 11.25 -13.60
C LEU A 209 -12.89 11.45 -15.07
N ARG A 210 -12.09 12.25 -15.76
CA ARG A 210 -12.24 12.65 -17.16
C ARG A 210 -10.93 12.40 -17.89
N SER A 211 -11.01 11.93 -19.13
CA SER A 211 -9.81 11.78 -19.95
C SER A 211 -9.12 13.13 -20.17
N GLY A 212 -7.79 13.10 -20.25
CA GLY A 212 -6.94 14.26 -20.47
C GLY A 212 -6.15 14.69 -19.23
N PHE A 213 -5.59 15.89 -19.33
CA PHE A 213 -4.68 16.52 -18.35
C PHE A 213 -5.16 17.93 -17.97
N ARG A 214 -6.47 18.16 -17.99
CA ARG A 214 -7.01 19.51 -17.85
C ARG A 214 -6.87 20.05 -16.44
N ASP A 215 -7.38 19.31 -15.45
CA ASP A 215 -7.36 19.70 -14.05
C ASP A 215 -7.03 18.49 -13.17
N ARG A 216 -6.06 18.63 -12.27
CA ARG A 216 -5.64 17.53 -11.39
C ARG A 216 -6.73 17.07 -10.42
N ALA A 217 -7.77 17.89 -10.21
CA ALA A 217 -8.92 17.48 -9.44
C ALA A 217 -9.78 16.42 -10.13
N ASP A 218 -9.77 16.29 -11.46
CA ASP A 218 -10.69 15.40 -12.17
C ASP A 218 -10.09 14.68 -13.40
N ALA A 219 -8.79 14.78 -13.63
CA ALA A 219 -8.14 14.22 -14.81
C ALA A 219 -7.56 12.81 -14.60
N TRP A 220 -7.85 11.88 -15.52
CA TRP A 220 -7.17 10.59 -15.61
C TRP A 220 -5.67 10.74 -15.78
N GLY A 221 -5.22 11.67 -16.62
CA GLY A 221 -3.80 11.96 -16.80
C GLY A 221 -3.10 12.39 -15.51
N ALA A 222 -3.80 13.08 -14.60
CA ALA A 222 -3.25 13.44 -13.29
C ALA A 222 -3.09 12.22 -12.38
N THR A 223 -4.12 11.37 -12.31
CA THR A 223 -4.06 10.12 -11.55
C THR A 223 -2.96 9.21 -12.07
N ILE A 224 -2.89 8.96 -13.37
CA ILE A 224 -1.85 8.08 -13.94
C ILE A 224 -0.46 8.64 -13.67
N LEU A 225 -0.26 9.95 -13.85
CA LEU A 225 1.03 10.59 -13.58
C LEU A 225 1.43 10.50 -12.10
N HIS A 226 0.47 10.65 -11.18
CA HIS A 226 0.69 10.48 -9.73
C HIS A 226 1.10 9.03 -9.39
N GLU A 227 0.35 8.03 -9.89
CA GLU A 227 0.68 6.63 -9.62
C GLU A 227 2.01 6.21 -10.24
N LEU A 228 2.37 6.71 -11.42
CA LEU A 228 3.70 6.48 -11.97
C LEU A 228 4.81 7.15 -11.14
N GLY A 229 4.53 8.28 -10.49
CA GLY A 229 5.43 8.89 -9.50
C GLY A 229 5.71 7.96 -8.32
N HIS A 230 4.67 7.31 -7.80
CA HIS A 230 4.83 6.26 -6.79
C HIS A 230 5.60 5.04 -7.30
N LEU A 231 5.30 4.57 -8.52
CA LEU A 231 5.97 3.44 -9.14
C LEU A 231 7.50 3.63 -9.23
N VAL A 232 7.95 4.86 -9.51
CA VAL A 232 9.39 5.16 -9.60
C VAL A 232 10.04 5.45 -8.25
N GLY A 233 9.27 5.50 -7.16
CA GLY A 233 9.77 5.51 -5.78
C GLY A 233 9.36 6.71 -4.93
N LEU A 234 8.55 7.65 -5.45
CA LEU A 234 8.09 8.79 -4.65
C LEU A 234 7.01 8.38 -3.66
N ALA A 235 7.06 8.93 -2.45
CA ALA A 235 5.97 8.84 -1.49
C ALA A 235 5.10 10.11 -1.54
N HIS A 236 3.97 10.08 -0.84
CA HIS A 236 3.13 11.28 -0.73
C HIS A 236 3.82 12.40 0.06
N VAL A 237 3.40 13.63 -0.26
CA VAL A 237 3.67 14.83 0.54
C VAL A 237 2.38 15.52 0.94
N THR A 238 2.45 16.54 1.81
CA THR A 238 1.29 17.37 2.19
C THR A 238 1.22 18.69 1.44
N ALA A 239 2.29 19.10 0.76
CA ALA A 239 2.35 20.35 0.01
C ALA A 239 1.37 20.31 -1.18
N GLU A 240 0.36 21.18 -1.15
CA GLU A 240 -0.74 21.17 -2.12
C GLU A 240 -0.32 21.58 -3.54
N ASP A 241 0.85 22.21 -3.73
CA ASP A 241 1.37 22.57 -5.05
C ASP A 241 2.13 21.44 -5.73
N GLN A 242 2.26 20.29 -5.05
CA GLN A 242 2.83 19.06 -5.61
C GLN A 242 1.73 18.14 -6.14
N LEU A 243 2.02 17.44 -7.24
CA LEU A 243 1.18 16.38 -7.76
C LEU A 243 1.18 15.17 -6.83
N MET A 244 2.30 14.89 -6.14
CA MET A 244 2.38 13.84 -5.12
C MET A 244 1.73 14.23 -3.77
N SER A 245 0.98 15.33 -3.72
CA SER A 245 0.20 15.68 -2.54
C SER A 245 -0.86 14.61 -2.24
N VAL A 246 -1.08 14.29 -0.96
CA VAL A 246 -2.26 13.52 -0.53
C VAL A 246 -3.58 14.24 -0.84
N HIS A 247 -3.55 15.56 -0.96
CA HIS A 247 -4.72 16.40 -1.22
C HIS A 247 -4.34 17.51 -2.22
N PRO A 248 -4.13 17.18 -3.50
CA PRO A 248 -3.67 18.17 -4.47
C PRO A 248 -4.73 19.27 -4.69
N GLY A 249 -6.02 18.98 -4.53
CA GLY A 249 -7.07 19.96 -4.87
C GLY A 249 -7.13 20.24 -6.37
N GLN A 250 -7.52 21.46 -6.75
CA GLN A 250 -7.65 21.87 -8.16
C GLN A 250 -6.36 22.46 -8.72
N GLY A 251 -6.23 22.48 -10.05
CA GLY A 251 -5.13 23.16 -10.74
C GLY A 251 -4.58 22.39 -11.95
N PRO A 252 -3.57 22.94 -12.64
CA PRO A 252 -3.00 22.30 -13.81
C PRO A 252 -2.33 20.97 -13.44
N VAL A 253 -2.34 20.01 -14.37
CA VAL A 253 -1.64 18.73 -14.20
C VAL A 253 -0.16 18.92 -14.53
N VAL A 254 0.62 19.28 -13.51
CA VAL A 254 2.06 19.49 -13.61
C VAL A 254 2.77 18.87 -12.41
N LEU A 255 3.99 18.38 -12.64
CA LEU A 255 4.91 18.05 -11.56
C LEU A 255 5.33 19.36 -10.87
N GLY A 256 5.20 19.43 -9.55
CA GLY A 256 5.67 20.55 -8.75
C GLY A 256 7.20 20.55 -8.61
N ALA A 257 7.73 21.55 -7.88
CA ALA A 257 9.17 21.66 -7.67
C ALA A 257 9.73 20.50 -6.82
N GLY A 258 9.00 20.10 -5.79
CA GLY A 258 9.30 18.93 -4.97
C GLY A 258 9.22 17.65 -5.79
N ASP A 259 8.14 17.43 -6.54
CA ASP A 259 8.00 16.24 -7.39
C ASP A 259 9.20 16.08 -8.34
N ARG A 260 9.60 17.16 -9.04
CA ARG A 260 10.78 17.13 -9.92
C ARG A 260 12.07 16.83 -9.17
N ALA A 261 12.28 17.41 -7.99
CA ALA A 261 13.46 17.15 -7.17
C ALA A 261 13.50 15.69 -6.71
N GLY A 262 12.35 15.12 -6.31
CA GLY A 262 12.23 13.71 -5.96
C GLY A 262 12.49 12.79 -7.15
N LEU A 263 11.88 13.07 -8.30
CA LEU A 263 12.06 12.28 -9.53
C LEU A 263 13.53 12.29 -9.99
N ALA A 264 14.23 13.41 -9.85
CA ALA A 264 15.67 13.46 -10.08
C ALA A 264 16.45 12.61 -9.07
N ALA A 265 16.07 12.65 -7.78
CA ALA A 265 16.74 11.89 -6.70
C ALA A 265 16.59 10.35 -6.83
N VAL A 266 15.54 9.88 -7.49
CA VAL A 266 15.35 8.44 -7.82
C VAL A 266 15.70 8.12 -9.29
N GLY A 267 16.15 9.13 -10.03
CA GLY A 267 16.36 9.09 -11.48
C GLY A 267 17.74 8.61 -11.92
N ALA A 268 18.02 8.82 -13.21
CA ALA A 268 19.17 8.26 -13.92
C ALA A 268 20.53 8.84 -13.53
N ASP A 269 20.56 10.05 -12.97
CA ASP A 269 21.81 10.77 -12.64
C ASP A 269 22.66 10.07 -11.56
N HIS A 270 22.10 9.06 -10.89
CA HIS A 270 22.77 8.27 -9.86
C HIS A 270 23.48 7.02 -10.39
N GLY A 271 23.50 6.80 -11.71
CA GLY A 271 24.22 5.71 -12.37
C GLY A 271 23.53 4.34 -12.29
N CYS A 272 24.07 3.36 -13.00
CA CYS A 272 23.53 2.00 -13.06
C CYS A 272 23.55 1.31 -11.68
N LEU A 273 22.62 0.40 -11.47
CA LEU A 273 22.55 -0.47 -10.30
C LEU A 273 22.83 -1.93 -10.66
N GLU A 274 23.33 -2.70 -9.69
CA GLU A 274 23.31 -4.16 -9.81
C GLU A 274 21.90 -4.66 -9.55
N VAL A 275 21.32 -5.35 -10.54
CA VAL A 275 19.97 -5.90 -10.45
C VAL A 275 20.06 -7.41 -10.24
N PRO A 276 19.48 -7.97 -9.15
CA PRO A 276 19.42 -9.41 -8.96
C PRO A 276 18.76 -10.12 -10.13
N LEU A 277 19.30 -11.30 -10.47
CA LEU A 277 18.74 -12.11 -11.56
C LEU A 277 17.27 -12.49 -11.28
N PRO A 278 16.41 -12.50 -12.31
CA PRO A 278 15.03 -12.96 -12.23
C PRO A 278 14.92 -14.36 -11.62
N ARG A 279 14.10 -14.48 -10.58
CA ARG A 279 13.84 -15.74 -9.87
C ARG A 279 12.50 -15.68 -9.15
N PRO A 280 11.90 -16.83 -8.78
CA PRO A 280 10.74 -16.85 -7.90
C PRO A 280 11.04 -16.11 -6.58
N VAL A 281 10.16 -15.18 -6.23
CA VAL A 281 10.18 -14.41 -4.98
C VAL A 281 8.73 -14.28 -4.53
N GLU A 282 8.48 -14.55 -3.25
CA GLU A 282 7.13 -14.41 -2.67
C GLU A 282 6.93 -12.96 -2.25
N VAL A 283 5.78 -12.39 -2.59
CA VAL A 283 5.37 -11.06 -2.09
C VAL A 283 4.56 -11.29 -0.81
N GLY A 284 5.01 -10.70 0.29
CA GLY A 284 4.33 -10.77 1.58
C GLY A 284 2.94 -10.12 1.53
N ASP A 285 2.14 -10.41 2.54
CA ASP A 285 0.82 -9.79 2.70
C ASP A 285 0.99 -8.27 2.83
N PRO A 286 0.15 -7.44 2.18
CA PRO A 286 0.10 -6.03 2.49
C PRO A 286 -0.19 -5.88 3.99
N VAL A 287 0.71 -5.23 4.73
CA VAL A 287 0.48 -4.92 6.13
C VAL A 287 -0.67 -3.92 6.16
N GLY A 288 -1.77 -4.31 6.82
CA GLY A 288 -2.95 -3.46 6.98
C GLY A 288 -2.61 -2.15 7.71
N PRO A 289 -3.49 -1.14 7.61
CA PRO A 289 -3.29 0.17 8.25
C PRO A 289 -3.17 0.09 9.78
#